data_AF-A0AAF3EFH9-F1
#
_entry.id   AF-A0AAF3EFH9-F1
#
_cell.length_a   1.000
_cell.length_b   1.000
_cell.length_c   1.000
_cell.angle_alpha   90.00
_cell.angle_beta   90.00
_cell.angle_gamma   90.00
#
_symmetry.space_group_name_H-M   'P 1'
#
loop_
_entity.id
_entity.type
_entity.pdbx_description
1 polymer ?
#
loop_
_entity_poly.entity_id
_entity_poly.type
_entity_poly.pdbx_seq_one_letter_code
_entity_poly.pdbx_strand_id
1 'polypeptide(L)'
;MPPTEPASTSPNSEPIEMTVESAVEVECLEQYEHQLGRFKDERDRIQKKTFTKWVNKHLSKANSRVENLFEDLRDGFHLLTLLEALSGERLPRENGYTRFHRIQNVQYCLDFLRNKNVKVVNIRAEDIVEGNAKLTLGLIWTIILNFQVSQIRWTQDSSGNFPTQ
;
A
#
# COMPACT_ATOMS: atom_id res chain seq x y z
N MET A 1 -49.48 -62.19 29.72
CA MET A 1 -49.31 -60.73 29.52
C MET A 1 -47.94 -60.36 30.06
N PRO A 2 -47.02 -59.89 29.21
CA PRO A 2 -45.70 -59.40 29.64
C PRO A 2 -45.80 -57.97 30.22
N PRO A 3 -44.88 -57.56 31.11
CA PRO A 3 -44.84 -56.20 31.65
C PRO A 3 -44.33 -55.19 30.61
N THR A 4 -44.94 -54.02 30.63
CA THR A 4 -44.72 -52.85 29.79
C THR A 4 -43.32 -52.23 30.01
N GLU A 5 -42.55 -52.02 28.94
CA GLU A 5 -41.35 -51.17 28.96
C GLU A 5 -41.74 -49.70 29.20
N PRO A 6 -41.05 -48.93 30.07
CA PRO A 6 -41.18 -47.49 30.08
C PRO A 6 -40.30 -46.84 29.00
N ALA A 7 -40.89 -45.82 28.38
CA ALA A 7 -40.42 -45.06 27.24
C ALA A 7 -39.03 -44.42 27.40
N SER A 8 -38.40 -44.26 26.24
CA SER A 8 -37.25 -43.39 25.98
C SER A 8 -37.49 -41.96 26.47
N THR A 9 -36.67 -41.49 27.40
CA THR A 9 -36.50 -40.04 27.62
C THR A 9 -35.07 -39.70 27.24
N SER A 10 -34.94 -39.15 26.03
CA SER A 10 -33.69 -38.52 25.56
C SER A 10 -33.30 -37.40 26.54
N PRO A 11 -32.02 -37.26 26.92
CA PRO A 11 -31.62 -36.17 27.81
C PRO A 11 -31.85 -34.85 27.09
N ASN A 12 -32.62 -33.99 27.76
CA ASN A 12 -32.69 -32.54 27.64
C ASN A 12 -31.77 -31.94 26.56
N SER A 13 -32.37 -31.44 25.48
CA SER A 13 -31.78 -30.35 24.71
C SER A 13 -31.99 -29.07 25.51
N GLU A 14 -31.15 -28.84 26.51
CA GLU A 14 -31.12 -27.53 27.18
C GLU A 14 -30.68 -26.49 26.14
N PRO A 15 -31.37 -25.33 26.05
CA PRO A 15 -30.86 -24.22 25.26
C PRO A 15 -29.52 -23.81 25.88
N ILE A 16 -28.50 -23.61 25.04
CA ILE A 16 -27.20 -23.10 25.47
C ILE A 16 -27.45 -21.71 26.07
N GLU A 17 -27.54 -21.64 27.39
CA GLU A 17 -27.70 -20.40 28.13
C GLU A 17 -26.33 -19.69 28.09
N MET A 18 -26.26 -18.58 27.35
CA MET A 18 -25.06 -17.76 27.25
C MET A 18 -24.74 -17.22 28.64
N THR A 19 -23.74 -17.79 29.29
CA THR A 19 -23.34 -17.39 30.64
C THR A 19 -22.85 -15.94 30.61
N VAL A 20 -23.10 -15.19 31.68
CA VAL A 20 -22.76 -13.75 31.78
C VAL A 20 -21.26 -13.51 31.59
N GLU A 21 -20.40 -14.47 31.96
CA GLU A 21 -18.95 -14.44 31.69
C GLU A 21 -18.62 -14.45 30.19
N SER A 22 -19.39 -15.21 29.39
CA SER A 22 -19.26 -15.22 27.93
C SER A 22 -19.67 -13.89 27.29
N ALA A 23 -20.67 -13.20 27.84
CA ALA A 23 -21.09 -11.89 27.33
C ALA A 23 -20.00 -10.81 27.55
N VAL A 24 -19.32 -10.85 28.70
CA VAL A 24 -18.21 -9.92 29.01
C VAL A 24 -16.98 -10.20 28.15
N GLU A 25 -16.66 -11.47 27.88
CA GLU A 25 -15.58 -11.82 26.93
C GLU A 25 -15.89 -11.36 25.50
N VAL A 26 -17.13 -11.54 25.04
CA VAL A 26 -17.57 -11.06 23.71
C VAL A 26 -17.45 -9.54 23.61
N GLU A 27 -17.91 -8.80 24.62
CA GLU A 27 -17.81 -7.33 24.63
C GLU A 27 -16.36 -6.85 24.67
N CYS A 28 -15.48 -7.53 25.43
CA CYS A 28 -14.05 -7.23 25.48
C CYS A 28 -13.36 -7.48 24.14
N LEU A 29 -13.68 -8.58 23.46
CA LEU A 29 -13.16 -8.89 22.13
C LEU A 29 -13.62 -7.88 21.08
N GLU A 30 -14.89 -7.49 21.08
CA GLU A 30 -15.40 -6.44 20.19
C GLU A 30 -14.71 -5.10 20.42
N GLN A 31 -14.49 -4.71 21.68
CA GLN A 31 -13.73 -3.50 22.03
C GLN A 31 -12.28 -3.59 21.54
N TYR A 32 -11.63 -4.73 21.70
CA TYR A 32 -10.27 -4.96 21.21
C TYR A 32 -10.18 -4.87 19.68
N GLU A 33 -11.09 -5.51 18.96
CA GLU A 33 -11.16 -5.45 17.49
C GLU A 33 -11.42 -4.02 17.00
N HIS A 34 -12.32 -3.28 17.66
CA HIS A 34 -12.58 -1.88 17.34
C HIS A 34 -11.34 -1.00 17.57
N GLN A 35 -10.62 -1.19 18.68
CA GLN A 35 -9.37 -0.46 18.94
C GLN A 35 -8.31 -0.79 17.90
N LEU A 36 -8.12 -2.08 17.57
CA LEU A 36 -7.22 -2.50 16.50
C LEU A 36 -7.57 -1.87 15.15
N GLY A 37 -8.86 -1.80 14.81
CA GLY A 37 -9.36 -1.12 13.62
C GLY A 37 -8.97 0.35 13.61
N ARG A 38 -9.21 1.08 14.71
CA ARG A 38 -8.84 2.50 14.84
C ARG A 38 -7.34 2.74 14.69
N PHE A 39 -6.50 1.91 15.32
CA PHE A 39 -5.04 2.05 15.20
C PHE A 39 -4.55 1.78 13.78
N LYS A 40 -5.14 0.79 13.10
CA LYS A 40 -4.83 0.49 11.70
C LYS A 40 -5.22 1.66 10.79
N ASP A 41 -6.43 2.18 10.93
CA ASP A 41 -6.92 3.30 10.11
C ASP A 41 -6.07 4.56 10.30
N GLU A 42 -5.68 4.87 11.54
CA GLU A 42 -4.84 6.03 11.81
C GLU A 42 -3.44 5.87 11.21
N ARG A 43 -2.84 4.67 11.32
CA ARG A 43 -1.55 4.37 10.72
C ARG A 43 -1.61 4.49 9.19
N ASP A 44 -2.63 3.93 8.57
CA ASP A 44 -2.81 3.95 7.12
C ASP A 44 -3.06 5.38 6.62
N ARG A 45 -3.79 6.20 7.40
CA ARG A 45 -3.99 7.63 7.15
C ARG A 45 -2.69 8.42 7.23
N ILE A 46 -1.88 8.21 8.26
CA ILE A 46 -0.58 8.88 8.42
C ILE A 46 0.36 8.48 7.29
N GLN A 47 0.41 7.19 6.93
CA GLN A 47 1.24 6.70 5.84
C GLN A 47 0.85 7.35 4.51
N LYS A 48 -0.44 7.31 4.15
CA LYS A 48 -0.96 7.97 2.95
C LYS A 48 -0.57 9.45 2.92
N LYS A 49 -0.84 10.18 4.01
CA LYS A 49 -0.53 11.62 4.11
C LYS A 49 0.96 11.91 3.93
N THR A 50 1.82 11.06 4.50
CA THR A 50 3.27 11.19 4.40
C THR A 50 3.74 10.97 2.97
N PHE A 51 3.27 9.90 2.31
CA PHE A 51 3.63 9.60 0.92
C PHE A 51 3.09 10.65 -0.04
N THR A 52 1.85 11.11 0.13
CA THR A 52 1.28 12.19 -0.68
C THR A 52 2.10 13.48 -0.57
N LYS A 53 2.51 13.88 0.66
CA LYS A 53 3.38 15.04 0.84
C LYS A 53 4.73 14.87 0.14
N TRP A 54 5.33 13.69 0.26
CA TRP A 54 6.60 13.38 -0.37
C TRP A 54 6.51 13.47 -1.91
N VAL A 55 5.50 12.82 -2.51
CA VAL A 55 5.24 12.89 -3.95
C VAL A 55 5.05 14.34 -4.40
N ASN A 56 4.19 15.11 -3.72
CA ASN A 56 3.94 16.52 -4.05
C ASN A 56 5.18 17.41 -3.94
N LYS A 57 6.09 17.14 -3.00
CA LYS A 57 7.37 17.86 -2.90
C LYS A 57 8.15 17.76 -4.22
N HIS A 58 8.19 16.58 -4.84
CA HIS A 58 8.91 16.36 -6.09
C HIS A 58 8.12 16.83 -7.32
N LEU A 59 6.79 16.67 -7.32
CA LEU A 59 5.93 17.12 -8.43
C LEU A 59 5.73 18.63 -8.52
N SER A 60 5.92 19.37 -7.43
CA SER A 60 5.83 20.84 -7.42
C SER A 60 6.75 21.50 -8.45
N LYS A 61 7.91 20.89 -8.73
CA LYS A 61 8.86 21.36 -9.76
C LYS A 61 8.31 21.27 -11.19
N ALA A 62 7.32 20.41 -11.42
CA ALA A 62 6.64 20.20 -12.69
C ALA A 62 5.22 20.78 -12.68
N ASN A 63 4.90 21.67 -11.72
CA ASN A 63 3.58 22.30 -11.54
C ASN A 63 2.42 21.29 -11.50
N SER A 64 2.69 20.08 -11.00
CA SER A 64 1.73 18.98 -10.88
C SER A 64 1.46 18.67 -9.41
N ARG A 65 0.25 18.20 -9.09
CA ARG A 65 -0.17 17.92 -7.70
C ARG A 65 -1.09 16.71 -7.63
N VAL A 66 -0.87 15.89 -6.60
CA VAL A 66 -1.68 14.73 -6.22
C VAL A 66 -2.46 15.06 -4.96
N GLU A 67 -3.77 14.86 -4.99
CA GLU A 67 -4.68 14.97 -3.85
C GLU A 67 -5.02 13.59 -3.30
N ASN A 68 -5.40 12.67 -4.18
CA ASN A 68 -5.68 11.28 -3.83
C ASN A 68 -4.70 10.33 -4.53
N LEU A 69 -3.74 9.85 -3.75
CA LEU A 69 -2.67 8.95 -4.22
C LEU A 69 -3.19 7.72 -4.98
N PHE A 70 -4.36 7.18 -4.64
CA PHE A 70 -4.88 5.96 -5.25
C PHE A 70 -5.68 6.21 -6.53
N GLU A 71 -6.05 7.46 -6.79
CA GLU A 71 -6.78 7.85 -8.00
C GLU A 71 -5.85 8.55 -9.00
N ASP A 72 -5.08 9.52 -8.51
CA ASP A 72 -4.30 10.41 -9.35
C ASP A 72 -3.05 9.74 -9.96
N LEU A 73 -2.63 8.58 -9.42
CA LEU A 73 -1.52 7.80 -9.97
C LEU A 73 -1.95 6.79 -11.03
N ARG A 74 -3.26 6.55 -11.20
CA ARG A 74 -3.80 5.46 -12.03
C ARG A 74 -3.56 5.66 -13.52
N ASP A 75 -3.32 6.88 -13.96
CA ASP A 75 -3.03 7.20 -15.36
C ASP A 75 -1.55 7.07 -15.74
N GLY A 76 -0.68 6.90 -14.74
CA GLY A 76 0.77 6.80 -14.86
C GLY A 76 1.50 8.14 -15.07
N PHE A 77 0.82 9.26 -15.35
CA PHE A 77 1.50 10.52 -15.68
C PHE A 77 2.26 11.10 -14.49
N HIS A 78 1.65 11.07 -13.31
CA HIS A 78 2.31 11.53 -12.09
C HIS A 78 3.48 10.63 -11.69
N LEU A 79 3.40 9.31 -11.94
CA LEU A 79 4.50 8.38 -11.68
C LEU A 79 5.69 8.64 -12.61
N LEU A 80 5.44 8.81 -13.91
CA LEU A 80 6.48 9.17 -14.88
C LEU A 80 7.13 10.50 -14.49
N THR A 81 6.32 11.53 -14.23
CA THR A 81 6.81 12.87 -13.87
C THR A 81 7.64 12.84 -12.57
N LEU A 82 7.23 12.04 -11.59
CA LEU A 82 7.99 11.82 -10.37
C LEU A 82 9.36 11.19 -10.66
N LEU A 83 9.41 10.13 -11.48
CA LEU A 83 10.66 9.47 -11.85
C LEU A 83 11.58 10.38 -12.66
N GLU A 84 11.05 11.18 -13.58
CA GLU A 84 11.82 12.20 -14.31
C GLU A 84 12.41 13.23 -13.32
N ALA A 85 11.62 13.70 -12.35
CA ALA A 85 12.08 14.68 -11.36
C ALA A 85 13.15 14.13 -10.39
N LEU A 86 13.17 12.81 -10.16
CA LEU A 86 14.14 12.14 -9.29
C LEU A 86 15.42 11.73 -10.03
N SER A 87 15.30 11.29 -11.28
CA SER A 87 16.42 10.78 -12.08
C SER A 87 17.08 11.83 -12.97
N GLY A 88 16.34 12.88 -13.34
CA GLY A 88 16.75 13.85 -14.34
C GLY A 88 16.62 13.35 -15.79
N GLU A 89 16.10 12.13 -16.00
CA GLU A 89 15.93 11.53 -17.33
C GLU A 89 14.51 11.76 -17.86
N ARG A 90 14.37 11.80 -19.19
CA ARG A 90 13.07 11.89 -19.85
C ARG A 90 12.51 10.50 -20.12
N LEU A 91 11.23 10.31 -19.81
CA LEU A 91 10.53 9.05 -19.97
C LEU A 91 9.49 9.12 -21.09
N PRO A 92 9.26 8.00 -21.80
CA PRO A 92 8.21 7.92 -22.81
C PRO A 92 6.82 8.08 -22.15
N ARG A 93 5.89 8.68 -22.90
CA ARG A 93 4.51 8.91 -22.48
C ARG A 93 3.56 8.54 -23.63
N GLU A 94 2.62 7.66 -23.35
CA GLU A 94 1.48 7.41 -24.22
C GLU A 94 0.41 8.47 -23.98
N ASN A 95 0.03 9.16 -25.05
CA ASN A 95 -1.02 10.17 -25.02
C ASN A 95 -2.35 9.52 -25.41
N GLY A 96 -3.21 9.28 -24.41
CA GLY A 96 -4.55 8.75 -24.65
C GLY A 96 -5.31 8.48 -23.36
N TYR A 97 -6.64 8.42 -23.46
CA TYR A 97 -7.53 8.31 -22.29
C TYR A 97 -7.98 6.88 -21.98
N THR A 98 -7.73 5.94 -22.90
CA THR A 98 -8.18 4.55 -22.76
C THR A 98 -7.38 3.79 -21.67
N ARG A 99 -7.96 2.72 -21.13
CA ARG A 99 -7.29 1.86 -20.13
C ARG A 99 -5.93 1.34 -20.62
N PHE A 100 -5.81 1.05 -21.91
CA PHE A 100 -4.56 0.60 -22.52
C PHE A 100 -3.43 1.63 -22.36
N HIS A 101 -3.68 2.91 -22.67
CA HIS A 101 -2.67 3.96 -22.52
C HIS A 101 -2.24 4.15 -21.06
N ARG A 102 -3.19 4.06 -20.11
CA ARG A 102 -2.88 4.13 -18.67
C ARG A 102 -1.96 2.98 -18.25
N ILE A 103 -2.27 1.76 -18.68
CA ILE A 103 -1.43 0.58 -18.42
C ILE A 103 -0.04 0.78 -19.00
N GLN A 104 0.07 1.25 -20.24
CA GLN A 104 1.37 1.52 -20.88
C GLN A 104 2.19 2.56 -20.11
N ASN A 105 1.59 3.68 -19.69
CA ASN A 105 2.28 4.70 -18.90
C ASN A 105 2.79 4.17 -17.56
N VAL A 106 1.98 3.37 -16.86
CA VAL A 106 2.43 2.71 -15.63
C VAL A 106 3.53 1.67 -15.94
N GLN A 107 3.39 0.92 -17.03
CA GLN A 107 4.37 -0.08 -17.43
C GLN A 107 5.75 0.55 -17.70
N TYR A 108 5.80 1.69 -18.39
CA TYR A 108 7.02 2.46 -18.57
C TYR A 108 7.67 2.86 -17.24
N CYS A 109 6.89 3.19 -16.21
CA CYS A 109 7.43 3.45 -14.87
C CYS A 109 8.09 2.20 -14.27
N LEU A 110 7.40 1.05 -14.36
CA LEU A 110 7.89 -0.21 -13.81
C LEU A 110 9.16 -0.69 -14.52
N ASP A 111 9.20 -0.57 -15.85
CA ASP A 111 10.36 -0.93 -16.66
C ASP A 111 11.54 -0.02 -16.38
N PHE A 112 11.32 1.29 -16.23
CA PHE A 112 12.36 2.21 -15.81
C PHE A 112 13.00 1.79 -14.47
N LEU A 113 12.18 1.44 -13.47
CA LEU A 113 12.68 0.95 -12.19
C LEU A 113 13.51 -0.33 -12.35
N ARG A 114 13.03 -1.29 -13.13
CA ARG A 114 13.78 -2.54 -13.41
C ARG A 114 15.11 -2.27 -14.11
N ASN A 115 15.14 -1.35 -15.07
CA ASN A 115 16.34 -0.94 -15.78
C ASN A 115 17.37 -0.25 -14.86
N LYS A 116 16.90 0.40 -13.80
CA LYS A 116 17.75 0.94 -12.71
C LYS A 116 18.12 -0.09 -11.65
N ASN A 117 17.94 -1.39 -11.94
CA ASN A 117 18.20 -2.50 -11.03
C ASN A 117 17.33 -2.49 -9.75
N VAL A 118 16.20 -1.79 -9.77
CA VAL A 118 15.24 -1.76 -8.66
C VAL A 118 14.31 -2.97 -8.73
N LYS A 119 14.26 -3.74 -7.64
CA LYS A 119 13.39 -4.91 -7.55
C LYS A 119 11.95 -4.50 -7.25
N VAL A 120 11.11 -4.51 -8.28
CA VAL A 120 9.66 -4.33 -8.16
C VAL A 120 9.00 -5.72 -8.17
N VAL A 121 8.81 -6.30 -6.98
CA VAL A 121 8.28 -7.67 -6.83
C VAL A 121 6.77 -7.59 -6.64
N ASN A 122 6.03 -8.40 -7.41
CA ASN A 122 4.58 -8.60 -7.25
C ASN A 122 3.74 -7.31 -7.39
N ILE A 123 4.16 -6.40 -8.27
CA ILE A 123 3.36 -5.24 -8.69
C ILE A 123 3.25 -5.26 -10.20
N ARG A 124 2.03 -5.31 -10.71
CA ARG A 124 1.73 -5.20 -12.14
C ARG A 124 1.18 -3.81 -12.46
N ALA A 125 1.20 -3.44 -13.73
CA ALA A 125 0.68 -2.15 -14.16
C ALA A 125 -0.84 -2.05 -13.93
N GLU A 126 -1.57 -3.13 -14.15
CA GLU A 126 -3.02 -3.20 -13.97
C GLU A 126 -3.44 -2.93 -12.52
N ASP A 127 -2.68 -3.43 -11.55
CA ASP A 127 -2.95 -3.21 -10.12
C ASP A 127 -2.96 -1.73 -9.74
N ILE A 128 -2.06 -0.96 -10.34
CA ILE A 128 -1.94 0.49 -10.13
C ILE A 128 -3.07 1.22 -10.87
N VAL A 129 -3.36 0.83 -12.12
CA VAL A 129 -4.47 1.41 -12.90
C VAL A 129 -5.82 1.14 -12.26
N GLU A 130 -5.97 0.05 -11.50
CA GLU A 130 -7.16 -0.27 -10.71
C GLU A 130 -7.21 0.47 -9.37
N GLY A 131 -6.12 1.13 -8.96
CA GLY A 131 -6.06 1.90 -7.73
C GLY A 131 -5.88 1.04 -6.48
N ASN A 132 -5.25 -0.14 -6.59
CA ASN A 132 -4.98 -0.98 -5.44
C ASN A 132 -4.11 -0.22 -4.43
N ALA A 133 -4.70 0.16 -3.29
CA ALA A 133 -4.06 1.01 -2.31
C ALA A 133 -2.75 0.40 -1.77
N LYS A 134 -2.76 -0.90 -1.45
CA LYS A 134 -1.59 -1.60 -0.89
C LYS A 134 -0.43 -1.64 -1.87
N LEU A 135 -0.71 -1.98 -3.13
CA LEU A 135 0.33 -2.07 -4.17
C LEU A 135 0.81 -0.69 -4.61
N THR A 136 -0.08 0.31 -4.67
CA THR A 136 0.29 1.71 -4.92
C THR A 136 1.22 2.25 -3.83
N LEU A 137 0.91 2.02 -2.54
CA LEU A 137 1.80 2.40 -1.44
C LEU A 137 3.13 1.66 -1.52
N GLY A 138 3.13 0.37 -1.86
CA GLY A 138 4.34 -0.43 -2.07
C GLY A 138 5.23 0.11 -3.19
N LEU A 139 4.63 0.55 -4.30
CA LEU A 139 5.35 1.17 -5.41
C LEU A 139 6.00 2.49 -4.99
N ILE A 140 5.25 3.39 -4.36
CA ILE A 140 5.79 4.67 -3.89
C ILE A 140 6.90 4.45 -2.86
N TRP A 141 6.72 3.52 -1.94
CA TRP A 141 7.77 3.13 -0.99
C TRP A 141 9.04 2.64 -1.69
N THR A 142 8.90 1.81 -2.72
CA THR A 142 10.02 1.31 -3.52
C THR A 142 10.79 2.46 -4.18
N ILE A 143 10.08 3.45 -4.73
CA ILE A 143 10.68 4.64 -5.33
C ILE A 143 11.42 5.47 -4.27
N ILE A 144 10.79 5.74 -3.11
CA ILE A 144 11.40 6.50 -2.01
C ILE A 144 12.71 5.86 -1.56
N LEU A 145 12.70 4.55 -1.30
CA LEU A 145 13.89 3.84 -0.84
C LEU A 145 15.03 3.93 -1.85
N ASN A 146 14.74 3.69 -3.13
CA ASN A 146 15.79 3.61 -4.14
C ASN A 146 16.35 4.97 -4.55
N PHE A 147 15.55 6.04 -4.53
CA PHE A 147 16.01 7.36 -4.97
C PHE A 147 16.39 8.31 -3.84
N GLN A 148 15.81 8.19 -2.64
CA GLN A 148 16.18 9.07 -1.53
C GLN A 148 17.28 8.46 -0.64
N VAL A 149 17.20 7.17 -0.34
CA VAL A 149 18.17 6.53 0.59
C VAL A 149 19.47 6.20 -0.13
N SER A 150 19.41 5.78 -1.41
CA SER A 150 20.63 5.52 -2.19
C SER A 150 21.46 6.78 -2.44
N GLN A 151 20.83 7.95 -2.64
CA GLN A 151 21.54 9.22 -2.82
C GLN A 151 22.36 9.59 -1.57
N ILE A 152 21.84 9.33 -0.37
CA ILE A 152 22.56 9.54 0.90
C ILE A 152 23.81 8.64 0.97
N ARG A 153 23.73 7.39 0.50
CA ARG A 153 24.88 6.47 0.48
C ARG A 153 26.00 6.99 -0.42
N TRP A 154 25.67 7.53 -1.60
CA TRP A 154 26.66 8.15 -2.50
C TRP A 154 27.29 9.43 -1.92
N THR A 155 26.54 10.22 -1.14
CA THR A 155 27.07 11.47 -0.57
C THR A 155 28.09 11.24 0.55
N GLN A 156 27.95 10.16 1.32
CA GLN A 156 28.89 9.81 2.40
C GLN A 156 30.24 9.33 1.87
N ASP A 157 30.24 8.55 0.78
CA ASP A 157 31.48 8.05 0.16
C ASP A 157 32.29 9.17 -0.53
N SER A 158 31.63 10.24 -0.96
CA SER A 158 32.28 11.38 -1.64
C SER A 158 32.94 12.39 -0.68
N SER A 159 32.60 12.35 0.61
CA SER A 159 33.17 13.22 1.65
C SER A 159 34.41 12.63 2.33
N GLY A 160 34.89 11.46 1.89
CA GLY A 160 35.93 10.70 2.58
C GLY A 160 37.15 10.35 1.72
N ASN A 161 37.75 11.28 0.97
CA ASN A 161 39.18 11.18 0.62
C ASN A 161 39.74 12.51 0.05
N PHE A 162 40.40 13.30 0.89
CA PHE A 162 41.40 14.25 0.39
C PHE A 162 42.78 13.63 0.65
N PRO A 163 43.54 13.25 -0.39
CA PRO A 163 44.95 12.95 -0.20
C PRO A 163 45.67 14.26 0.06
N THR A 164 46.13 14.45 1.30
CA THR A 164 47.08 15.51 1.66
C THR A 164 48.40 15.22 0.93
N GLN A 165 48.84 16.17 0.10
CA GLN A 165 50.24 16.21 -0.36
C GLN A 165 51.16 16.64 0.78
#